data_AF-A0A7K3IZE0-F1
#
_entry.id   AF-A0A7K3IZE0-F1
#
_cell.length_a   1.000
_cell.length_b   1.000
_cell.length_c   1.000
_cell.angle_alpha   90.00
_cell.angle_beta   90.00
_cell.angle_gamma   90.00
#
_symmetry.space_group_name_H-M   'P 1'
#
loop_
_entity.id
_entity.type
_entity.pdbx_description
1 polymer ?
#
loop_
_entity_poly.entity_id
_entity_poly.type
_entity_poly.pdbx_seq_one_letter_code
_entity_poly.pdbx_strand_id
1 'polypeptide(L)'
;MNWIKDLLFSDSVAHTILIYCIVISTGVILGKIRIYGVSLGIAFVLFAGIALGHFGFSANPQVVDFIREFGLILFVFSIGLQVGPGFFSSFKRGGLILNLLALAIVLIGGSITLILHLVSGVSLPMLTGIMSGAVTNTPGLGAAQQALTQISPNGNVPEISIGYAVAYPFGVLGIIMTMLLIRKTFRINVENELSLFNRYQHPEDRIPEKISILVTNKELSGRTIKDVT
;
A
#
# COMPACT_ATOMS: atom_id res chain seq x y z
N MET A 1 15.82 -36.55 -11.92
CA MET A 1 15.63 -35.71 -10.72
C MET A 1 16.34 -34.35 -10.83
N ASN A 2 16.46 -33.78 -12.04
CA ASN A 2 17.16 -32.51 -12.25
C ASN A 2 16.20 -31.31 -12.17
N TRP A 3 14.91 -31.52 -12.48
CA TRP A 3 13.89 -30.47 -12.45
C TRP A 3 13.74 -29.77 -11.08
N ILE A 4 13.94 -30.47 -9.95
CA ILE A 4 13.90 -29.84 -8.61
C ILE A 4 15.14 -28.96 -8.40
N LYS A 5 16.32 -29.40 -8.86
CA LYS A 5 17.54 -28.60 -8.77
C LYS A 5 17.46 -27.40 -9.71
N ASP A 6 16.93 -27.58 -10.91
CA ASP A 6 16.70 -26.49 -11.86
C ASP A 6 15.65 -25.52 -11.32
N LEU A 7 14.57 -25.99 -10.71
CA LEU A 7 13.54 -25.14 -10.08
C LEU A 7 14.08 -24.35 -8.88
N LEU A 8 15.01 -24.93 -8.11
CA LEU A 8 15.54 -24.30 -6.89
C LEU A 8 16.82 -23.49 -7.10
N PHE A 9 17.56 -23.69 -8.18
CA PHE A 9 18.90 -23.12 -8.36
C PHE A 9 19.21 -22.56 -9.76
N SER A 10 18.26 -22.58 -10.70
CA SER A 10 18.39 -21.83 -11.96
C SER A 10 17.58 -20.53 -11.89
N ASP A 11 18.10 -19.42 -12.42
CA ASP A 11 17.40 -18.12 -12.55
C ASP A 11 16.25 -18.16 -13.57
N SER A 12 15.46 -19.24 -13.55
CA SER A 12 14.27 -19.45 -14.35
C SER A 12 13.11 -18.61 -13.84
N VAL A 13 12.12 -18.40 -14.70
CA VAL A 13 10.85 -17.75 -14.34
C VAL A 13 10.17 -18.47 -13.19
N ALA A 14 10.17 -19.81 -13.20
CA ALA A 14 9.54 -20.63 -12.16
C ALA A 14 10.23 -20.46 -10.79
N HIS A 15 11.56 -20.38 -10.77
CA HIS A 15 12.33 -20.10 -9.56
C HIS A 15 11.97 -18.74 -8.96
N THR A 16 11.91 -17.71 -9.81
CA THR A 16 11.55 -16.35 -9.38
C THR A 16 10.14 -16.30 -8.79
N ILE A 17 9.16 -16.92 -9.45
CA ILE A 17 7.78 -17.00 -8.94
C ILE A 17 7.75 -17.72 -7.59
N LEU A 18 8.47 -18.84 -7.46
CA LEU A 18 8.55 -19.61 -6.21
C LEU A 18 9.10 -18.75 -5.06
N ILE A 19 10.20 -18.01 -5.29
CA ILE A 19 10.76 -17.07 -4.31
C ILE A 19 9.71 -16.05 -3.89
N TYR A 20 9.03 -15.41 -4.84
CA TYR A 20 7.99 -14.42 -4.54
C TYR A 20 6.85 -15.01 -3.71
N CYS A 21 6.38 -16.22 -4.04
CA CYS A 21 5.36 -16.91 -3.25
C CYS A 21 5.81 -17.14 -1.80
N ILE A 22 7.07 -17.55 -1.59
CA ILE A 22 7.62 -17.76 -0.25
C ILE A 22 7.74 -16.42 0.50
N VAL A 23 8.34 -15.40 -0.13
CA VAL A 23 8.50 -14.05 0.45
C VAL A 23 7.14 -13.48 0.88
N ILE A 24 6.15 -13.51 -0.02
CA ILE A 24 4.81 -12.96 0.25
C ILE A 24 4.10 -13.78 1.31
N SER A 25 4.09 -15.12 1.21
CA SER A 25 3.40 -15.98 2.17
C SER A 25 3.99 -15.83 3.58
N THR A 26 5.30 -16.00 3.73
CA THR A 26 6.00 -15.84 5.01
C THR A 26 5.86 -14.43 5.54
N GLY A 27 6.01 -13.41 4.69
CA GLY A 27 5.81 -12.01 5.05
C GLY A 27 4.41 -11.73 5.58
N VAL A 28 3.36 -12.19 4.92
CA VAL A 28 1.97 -12.00 5.37
C VAL A 28 1.68 -12.75 6.66
N ILE A 29 2.19 -13.98 6.82
CA ILE A 29 2.02 -14.77 8.04
C ILE A 29 2.67 -14.06 9.23
N LEU A 30 3.94 -13.67 9.09
CA LEU A 30 4.67 -12.97 10.14
C LEU A 30 4.10 -11.56 10.40
N GLY A 31 3.58 -10.91 9.37
CA GLY A 31 2.90 -9.63 9.47
C GLY A 31 1.65 -9.65 10.35
N LYS A 32 0.96 -10.79 10.46
CA LYS A 32 -0.22 -10.96 11.34
C LYS A 32 0.15 -11.09 12.82
N ILE A 33 1.40 -11.36 13.14
CA ILE A 33 1.87 -11.47 14.53
C ILE A 33 1.78 -10.08 15.17
N ARG A 34 1.14 -10.02 16.36
CA ARG A 34 1.01 -8.81 17.15
C ARG A 34 2.07 -8.80 18.24
N ILE A 35 2.90 -7.76 18.27
CA ILE A 35 3.90 -7.54 19.31
C ILE A 35 3.47 -6.28 20.07
N TYR A 36 3.26 -6.39 21.38
CA TYR A 36 2.75 -5.30 22.23
C TYR A 36 1.45 -4.64 21.71
N GLY A 37 0.57 -5.45 21.10
CA GLY A 37 -0.71 -4.97 20.55
C GLY A 37 -0.60 -4.26 19.19
N VAL A 38 0.60 -4.12 18.62
CA VAL A 38 0.83 -3.56 17.28
C VAL A 38 1.26 -4.68 16.33
N SER A 39 0.76 -4.63 15.09
CA SER A 39 1.16 -5.53 14.00
C SER A 39 1.73 -4.69 12.86
N LEU A 40 2.84 -5.14 12.27
CA LEU A 40 3.45 -4.50 11.10
C LEU A 40 2.65 -4.76 9.82
N GLY A 41 1.76 -5.77 9.83
CA GLY A 41 0.92 -6.12 8.69
C GLY A 41 1.72 -6.44 7.44
N ILE A 42 1.27 -5.90 6.30
CA ILE A 42 1.85 -6.17 4.98
C ILE A 42 3.30 -5.66 4.87
N ALA A 43 3.71 -4.68 5.70
CA ALA A 43 5.08 -4.19 5.74
C ALA A 43 6.10 -5.31 5.98
N PHE A 44 5.72 -6.39 6.68
CA PHE A 44 6.58 -7.52 6.96
C PHE A 44 7.03 -8.29 5.70
N VAL A 45 6.29 -8.16 4.58
CA VAL A 45 6.68 -8.73 3.27
C VAL A 45 8.01 -8.14 2.80
N LEU A 46 8.27 -6.84 3.04
CA LEU A 46 9.56 -6.23 2.71
C LEU A 46 10.70 -6.86 3.51
N PHE A 47 10.51 -7.03 4.83
CA PHE A 47 11.53 -7.62 5.70
C PHE A 47 11.82 -9.08 5.35
N ALA A 48 10.78 -9.85 5.00
CA ALA A 48 10.94 -11.21 4.48
C ALA A 48 11.76 -11.22 3.17
N GLY A 49 11.50 -10.26 2.27
CA GLY A 49 12.27 -10.09 1.03
C GLY A 49 13.74 -9.74 1.28
N ILE A 50 14.02 -8.80 2.19
CA ILE A 50 15.39 -8.43 2.58
C ILE A 50 16.12 -9.62 3.20
N ALA A 51 15.46 -10.37 4.09
CA ALA A 51 16.05 -11.54 4.72
C ALA A 51 16.41 -12.62 3.70
N LEU A 52 15.48 -12.97 2.79
CA LEU A 52 15.77 -13.95 1.74
C LEU A 52 16.83 -13.45 0.75
N GLY A 53 16.82 -12.15 0.40
CA GLY A 53 17.89 -11.56 -0.40
C GLY A 53 19.26 -11.64 0.28
N HIS A 54 19.32 -11.45 1.61
CA HIS A 54 20.55 -11.60 2.39
C HIS A 54 21.09 -13.03 2.39
N PHE A 55 20.22 -14.04 2.37
CA PHE A 55 20.61 -15.46 2.25
C PHE A 55 21.05 -15.86 0.83
N GLY A 56 21.12 -14.92 -0.12
CA GLY A 56 21.64 -15.16 -1.47
C GLY A 56 20.62 -15.69 -2.46
N PHE A 57 19.32 -15.63 -2.15
CA PHE A 57 18.28 -15.94 -3.14
C PHE A 57 18.20 -14.82 -4.18
N SER A 58 18.60 -15.10 -5.41
CA SER A 58 18.48 -14.21 -6.56
C SER A 58 17.23 -14.54 -7.38
N ALA A 59 16.69 -13.52 -8.04
CA ALA A 59 15.58 -13.65 -8.97
C ALA A 59 16.01 -13.11 -10.32
N ASN A 60 15.37 -13.61 -11.39
CA ASN A 60 15.62 -13.13 -12.73
C ASN A 60 15.19 -11.66 -12.86
N PRO A 61 16.11 -10.72 -13.21
CA PRO A 61 15.81 -9.29 -13.24
C PRO A 61 14.64 -8.92 -14.15
N GLN A 62 14.52 -9.56 -15.31
CA GLN A 62 13.44 -9.28 -16.27
C GLN A 62 12.06 -9.66 -15.68
N VAL A 63 12.01 -10.76 -14.94
CA VAL A 63 10.79 -11.22 -14.28
C VAL A 63 10.45 -10.31 -13.09
N VAL A 64 11.45 -9.88 -12.33
CA VAL A 64 11.29 -8.93 -11.22
C VAL A 64 10.71 -7.60 -11.71
N ASP A 65 11.24 -7.05 -12.80
CA ASP A 65 10.78 -5.79 -13.38
C ASP A 65 9.34 -5.93 -13.89
N PHE A 66 9.04 -7.02 -14.61
CA PHE A 66 7.69 -7.32 -15.05
C PHE A 66 6.69 -7.42 -13.88
N ILE A 67 6.99 -8.23 -12.85
CA ILE A 67 6.11 -8.41 -11.69
C ILE A 67 5.87 -7.08 -10.98
N ARG A 68 6.93 -6.25 -10.85
CA ARG A 68 6.85 -4.93 -10.21
C ARG A 68 5.94 -3.98 -10.98
N GLU A 69 6.14 -3.83 -12.29
CA GLU A 69 5.32 -2.94 -13.11
C GLU A 69 3.87 -3.41 -13.17
N PHE A 70 3.66 -4.71 -13.39
CA PHE A 70 2.33 -5.31 -13.41
C PHE A 70 1.62 -5.11 -12.06
N GLY A 71 2.30 -5.37 -10.95
CA GLY A 71 1.78 -5.15 -9.60
C GLY A 71 1.42 -3.68 -9.33
N LEU A 72 2.26 -2.74 -9.78
CA LEU A 72 1.99 -1.30 -9.67
C LEU A 72 0.75 -0.89 -10.46
N ILE A 73 0.59 -1.39 -11.70
CA ILE A 73 -0.59 -1.13 -12.53
C ILE A 73 -1.85 -1.64 -11.83
N LEU A 74 -1.85 -2.89 -11.35
CA LEU A 74 -2.98 -3.46 -10.63
C LEU A 74 -3.31 -2.69 -9.35
N PHE A 75 -2.29 -2.24 -8.62
CA PHE A 75 -2.46 -1.44 -7.41
C PHE A 75 -3.10 -0.09 -7.72
N VAL A 76 -2.55 0.68 -8.67
CA VAL A 76 -3.07 2.00 -9.06
C VAL A 76 -4.49 1.88 -9.63
N PHE A 77 -4.74 0.86 -10.45
CA PHE A 77 -6.08 0.58 -10.99
C PHE A 77 -7.08 0.28 -9.87
N SER A 78 -6.72 -0.57 -8.91
CA SER A 78 -7.57 -0.93 -7.78
C SER A 78 -7.89 0.27 -6.90
N ILE A 79 -6.89 1.10 -6.59
CA ILE A 79 -7.09 2.36 -5.86
C ILE A 79 -8.03 3.27 -6.65
N GLY A 80 -7.81 3.44 -7.96
CA GLY A 80 -8.67 4.25 -8.83
C GLY A 80 -10.13 3.83 -8.81
N LEU A 81 -10.43 2.52 -8.83
CA LEU A 81 -11.78 2.00 -8.71
C LEU A 81 -12.39 2.20 -7.32
N GLN A 82 -11.61 2.02 -6.25
CA GLN A 82 -12.09 2.17 -4.87
C GLN A 82 -12.37 3.64 -4.51
N VAL A 83 -11.47 4.55 -4.88
CA VAL A 83 -11.57 5.97 -4.50
C VAL A 83 -12.35 6.81 -5.51
N GLY A 84 -12.52 6.32 -6.74
CA GLY A 84 -13.20 7.00 -7.85
C GLY A 84 -14.61 7.49 -7.51
N PRO A 85 -15.52 6.65 -6.99
CA PRO A 85 -16.89 7.06 -6.65
C PRO A 85 -16.98 8.21 -5.64
N GLY A 86 -15.99 8.32 -4.74
CA GLY A 86 -15.91 9.37 -3.71
C GLY A 86 -15.15 10.63 -4.12
N PHE A 87 -14.54 10.66 -5.32
CA PHE A 87 -13.63 11.74 -5.73
C PHE A 87 -14.34 13.10 -5.80
N PHE A 88 -15.45 13.20 -6.54
CA PHE A 88 -16.15 14.46 -6.74
C PHE A 88 -16.84 14.98 -5.48
N SER A 89 -17.36 14.09 -4.63
CA SER A 89 -17.98 14.47 -3.36
C SER A 89 -16.93 14.98 -2.37
N SER A 90 -15.74 14.38 -2.34
CA SER A 90 -14.61 14.84 -1.54
C SER A 90 -14.06 16.17 -2.04
N PHE A 91 -14.00 16.38 -3.37
CA PHE A 91 -13.56 17.64 -3.95
C PHE A 91 -14.45 18.82 -3.54
N LYS A 92 -15.78 18.62 -3.53
CA LYS A 92 -16.77 19.62 -3.09
C LYS A 92 -16.73 19.90 -1.58
N ARG A 93 -16.24 18.97 -0.75
CA ARG A 93 -16.17 19.09 0.71
C ARG A 93 -14.75 19.36 1.19
N GLY A 94 -14.18 20.50 0.80
CA GLY A 94 -12.84 20.91 1.23
C GLY A 94 -11.69 20.18 0.53
N GLY A 95 -11.95 19.44 -0.55
CA GLY A 95 -10.92 18.71 -1.27
C GLY A 95 -9.88 19.60 -1.95
N LEU A 96 -10.17 20.88 -2.21
CA LEU A 96 -9.15 21.84 -2.65
C LEU A 96 -8.03 22.00 -1.60
N ILE A 97 -8.39 22.18 -0.33
CA ILE A 97 -7.43 22.32 0.76
C ILE A 97 -6.61 21.04 0.91
N LEU A 98 -7.26 19.88 0.87
CA LEU A 98 -6.57 18.58 0.94
C LEU A 98 -5.59 18.38 -0.22
N ASN A 99 -5.96 18.79 -1.44
CA ASN A 99 -5.05 18.72 -2.60
C ASN A 99 -3.87 19.68 -2.47
N LEU A 100 -4.09 20.91 -1.98
CA LEU A 100 -3.00 21.86 -1.75
C LEU A 100 -2.03 21.36 -0.66
N LEU A 101 -2.55 20.75 0.41
CA LEU A 101 -1.73 20.12 1.44
C LEU A 101 -0.94 18.94 0.87
N ALA A 102 -1.57 18.08 0.07
CA ALA A 102 -0.89 16.97 -0.60
C ALA A 102 0.23 17.47 -1.53
N LEU A 103 -0.05 18.50 -2.34
CA LEU A 103 0.95 19.13 -3.21
C LEU A 103 2.10 19.72 -2.39
N ALA A 104 1.80 20.42 -1.29
CA ALA A 104 2.83 20.98 -0.42
C ALA A 104 3.73 19.89 0.17
N ILE A 105 3.17 18.78 0.64
CA ILE A 105 3.93 17.64 1.18
C ILE A 105 4.86 17.05 0.10
N VAL A 106 4.38 16.89 -1.13
CA VAL A 106 5.18 16.38 -2.25
C VAL A 106 6.33 17.34 -2.58
N LEU A 107 6.05 18.65 -2.68
CA LEU A 107 7.07 19.66 -2.96
C LEU A 107 8.11 19.76 -1.85
N ILE A 108 7.70 19.69 -0.59
CA ILE A 108 8.60 19.69 0.56
C ILE A 108 9.49 18.44 0.53
N GLY A 109 8.90 17.25 0.33
CA GLY A 109 9.66 16.00 0.23
C GLY A 109 10.69 16.02 -0.90
N GLY A 110 10.29 16.48 -2.10
CA GLY A 110 11.19 16.65 -3.24
C GLY A 110 12.30 17.67 -2.96
N SER A 111 11.96 18.81 -2.35
CA SER A 111 12.93 19.85 -1.99
C SER A 111 13.96 19.36 -0.97
N ILE A 112 13.51 18.64 0.07
CA ILE A 112 14.40 18.02 1.06
C ILE A 112 15.34 17.03 0.38
N THR A 113 14.82 16.20 -0.54
CA THR A 113 15.62 15.23 -1.31
C THR A 113 16.71 15.93 -2.12
N LEU A 114 16.38 17.03 -2.79
CA LEU A 114 17.36 17.84 -3.55
C LEU A 114 18.40 18.50 -2.64
N ILE A 115 17.99 19.07 -1.51
CA ILE A 115 18.91 19.68 -0.54
C ILE A 115 19.88 18.63 -0.01
N LEU A 116 19.38 17.44 0.36
CA LEU A 116 20.22 16.35 0.83
C LEU A 116 21.21 15.88 -0.24
N HIS A 117 20.80 15.82 -1.52
CA HIS A 117 21.70 15.51 -2.62
C HIS A 117 22.86 16.51 -2.70
N LEU A 118 22.56 17.80 -2.66
CA LEU A 118 23.57 18.86 -2.76
C LEU A 118 24.53 18.90 -1.56
N VAL A 119 24.06 18.58 -0.36
CA VAL A 119 24.88 18.63 0.87
C VAL A 119 25.70 17.35 1.07
N SER A 120 25.12 16.18 0.78
CA SER A 120 25.75 14.89 1.07
C SER A 120 26.49 14.26 -0.12
N GLY A 121 26.19 14.70 -1.35
CA GLY A 121 26.72 14.09 -2.57
C GLY A 121 26.16 12.69 -2.87
N VAL A 122 25.20 12.17 -2.10
CA VAL A 122 24.56 10.86 -2.33
C VAL A 122 23.75 10.90 -3.61
N SER A 123 23.74 9.82 -4.40
CA SER A 123 23.04 9.78 -5.69
C SER A 123 21.55 10.09 -5.60
N LEU A 124 21.02 10.78 -6.61
CA LEU A 124 19.61 11.14 -6.67
C LEU A 124 18.67 9.91 -6.71
N PRO A 125 18.98 8.81 -7.44
CA PRO A 125 18.21 7.57 -7.36
C PRO A 125 18.11 7.01 -5.94
N MET A 126 19.22 6.94 -5.21
CA MET A 126 19.22 6.44 -3.82
C MET A 126 18.38 7.32 -2.90
N LEU A 127 18.56 8.64 -2.97
CA LEU A 127 17.80 9.59 -2.15
C LEU A 127 16.30 9.59 -2.49
N THR A 128 15.94 9.39 -3.76
CA THR A 128 14.53 9.23 -4.16
C THR A 128 13.94 7.96 -3.55
N GLY A 129 14.71 6.87 -3.52
CA GLY A 129 14.33 5.64 -2.83
C GLY A 129 14.15 5.84 -1.32
N ILE A 130 15.09 6.55 -0.68
CA ILE A 130 15.01 6.93 0.73
C ILE A 130 13.76 7.77 0.99
N MET A 131 13.48 8.77 0.16
CA MET A 131 12.28 9.60 0.28
C MET A 131 11.02 8.74 0.24
N SER A 132 10.87 7.91 -0.80
CA SER A 132 9.72 7.00 -0.94
C SER A 132 9.58 6.04 0.25
N GLY A 133 10.69 5.53 0.80
CA GLY A 133 10.69 4.67 1.97
C GLY A 133 10.30 5.41 3.25
N ALA A 134 10.88 6.59 3.47
CA ALA A 134 10.65 7.43 4.64
C ALA A 134 9.19 7.89 4.75
N VAL A 135 8.57 8.26 3.61
CA VAL A 135 7.15 8.62 3.58
C VAL A 135 6.22 7.41 3.34
N THR A 136 6.75 6.19 3.36
CA THR A 136 6.00 4.93 3.12
C THR A 136 5.18 4.93 1.82
N ASN A 137 5.66 5.64 0.80
CA ASN A 137 5.00 5.83 -0.49
C ASN A 137 5.56 4.88 -1.55
N THR A 138 5.18 3.60 -1.45
CA THR A 138 5.55 2.54 -2.41
C THR A 138 5.14 2.82 -3.86
N PRO A 139 3.94 3.35 -4.20
CA PRO A 139 3.64 3.69 -5.59
C PRO A 139 4.52 4.84 -6.10
N GLY A 140 4.92 5.77 -5.23
CA GLY A 140 5.90 6.80 -5.54
C GLY A 140 7.27 6.23 -5.93
N LEU A 141 7.72 5.15 -5.26
CA LEU A 141 8.94 4.42 -5.65
C LEU A 141 8.79 3.83 -7.06
N GLY A 142 7.65 3.19 -7.34
CA GLY A 142 7.37 2.60 -8.65
C GLY A 142 7.39 3.63 -9.78
N ALA A 143 6.76 4.79 -9.57
CA ALA A 143 6.76 5.89 -10.53
C ALA A 143 8.17 6.47 -10.74
N ALA A 144 8.93 6.68 -9.66
CA ALA A 144 10.31 7.17 -9.75
C ALA A 144 11.22 6.20 -10.50
N GLN A 145 11.09 4.90 -10.24
CA GLN A 145 11.82 3.84 -10.94
C GLN A 145 11.55 3.88 -12.45
N GLN A 146 10.28 3.96 -12.85
CA GLN A 146 9.88 4.03 -14.25
C GLN A 146 10.47 5.28 -14.94
N ALA A 147 10.39 6.44 -14.29
CA ALA A 147 10.99 7.67 -14.80
C ALA A 147 12.51 7.55 -14.98
N LEU A 148 13.21 6.92 -14.02
CA LEU A 148 14.65 6.69 -14.11
C LEU A 148 15.01 5.75 -15.26
N THR A 149 14.28 4.65 -15.45
CA THR A 149 14.50 3.71 -16.56
C THR A 149 14.31 4.38 -17.92
N GLN A 150 13.34 5.29 -18.04
CA GLN A 150 13.12 6.06 -19.28
C GLN A 150 14.27 7.03 -19.60
N ILE A 151 14.88 7.63 -18.57
CA ILE A 151 15.97 8.61 -18.73
C ILE A 151 17.34 7.93 -18.85
N SER A 152 17.52 6.75 -18.27
CA SER A 152 18.76 5.95 -18.34
C SER A 152 18.46 4.49 -18.71
N PRO A 153 18.27 4.19 -20.00
CA PRO A 153 17.93 2.84 -20.48
C PRO A 153 19.00 1.78 -20.18
N ASN A 154 20.27 2.21 -20.02
CA ASN A 154 21.42 1.35 -19.75
C ASN A 154 21.91 1.43 -18.29
N GLY A 155 21.24 2.25 -17.46
CA GLY A 155 21.61 2.42 -16.06
C GLY A 155 21.09 1.26 -15.25
N ASN A 156 21.98 0.45 -14.68
CA ASN A 156 21.62 -0.33 -13.51
C ASN A 156 21.07 0.65 -12.46
N VAL A 157 19.79 0.52 -12.09
CA VAL A 157 19.15 1.35 -11.07
C VAL A 157 19.01 0.64 -9.70
N PRO A 158 19.94 -0.23 -9.23
CA PRO A 158 19.74 -0.95 -7.98
C PRO A 158 19.71 0.00 -6.76
N GLU A 159 20.29 1.19 -6.88
CA GLU A 159 20.43 2.14 -5.78
C GLU A 159 19.09 2.64 -5.21
N ILE A 160 18.07 2.84 -6.04
CA ILE A 160 16.76 3.32 -5.57
C ILE A 160 16.05 2.26 -4.70
N SER A 161 16.18 0.98 -5.07
CA SER A 161 15.59 -0.13 -4.31
C SER A 161 16.28 -0.32 -2.97
N ILE A 162 17.61 -0.13 -2.92
CA ILE A 162 18.39 -0.15 -1.68
C ILE A 162 17.99 1.00 -0.75
N GLY A 163 17.91 2.23 -1.29
CA GLY A 163 17.49 3.40 -0.51
C GLY A 163 16.12 3.21 0.14
N TYR A 164 15.16 2.66 -0.61
CA TYR A 164 13.84 2.31 -0.08
C TYR A 164 13.90 1.23 1.00
N ALA A 165 14.63 0.14 0.76
CA ALA A 165 14.74 -0.98 1.70
C ALA A 165 15.31 -0.55 3.06
N VAL A 166 16.26 0.39 3.06
CA VAL A 166 16.85 0.94 4.29
C VAL A 166 15.90 1.92 4.99
N ALA A 167 15.25 2.83 4.25
CA ALA A 167 14.43 3.88 4.85
C ALA A 167 13.06 3.41 5.33
N TYR A 168 12.45 2.43 4.66
CA TYR A 168 11.08 1.99 4.93
C TYR A 168 10.86 1.45 6.36
N PRO A 169 11.76 0.63 6.95
CA PRO A 169 11.66 0.23 8.36
C PRO A 169 11.55 1.42 9.32
N PHE A 170 12.35 2.47 9.10
CA PHE A 170 12.31 3.67 9.93
C PHE A 170 11.03 4.48 9.70
N GLY A 171 10.53 4.54 8.46
CA GLY A 171 9.23 5.16 8.16
C GLY A 171 8.08 4.49 8.91
N VAL A 172 7.99 3.16 8.83
CA VAL A 172 6.96 2.37 9.53
C VAL A 172 7.07 2.52 11.05
N LEU A 173 8.27 2.37 11.60
CA LEU A 173 8.49 2.53 13.04
C LEU A 173 8.18 3.96 13.50
N GLY A 174 8.53 4.97 12.72
CA GLY A 174 8.26 6.37 13.00
C GLY A 174 6.77 6.67 13.07
N ILE A 175 5.99 6.19 12.09
CA ILE A 175 4.52 6.36 12.08
C ILE A 175 3.90 5.63 13.29
N ILE A 176 4.31 4.39 13.56
CA ILE A 176 3.80 3.63 14.72
C ILE A 176 4.11 4.36 16.02
N MET A 177 5.36 4.78 16.23
CA MET A 177 5.79 5.49 17.44
C MET A 177 5.02 6.80 17.62
N THR A 178 4.86 7.56 16.54
CA THR A 178 4.10 8.82 16.55
C THR A 178 2.64 8.56 16.92
N MET A 179 2.01 7.55 16.33
CA MET A 179 0.62 7.18 16.65
C MET A 179 0.46 6.76 18.12
N LEU A 180 1.40 5.99 18.66
CA LEU A 180 1.41 5.61 20.08
C LEU A 180 1.60 6.82 21.00
N LEU A 181 2.49 7.75 20.64
CA LEU A 181 2.75 8.96 21.40
C LEU A 181 1.51 9.87 21.43
N ILE A 182 0.87 10.10 20.29
CA ILE A 182 -0.38 10.87 20.20
C ILE A 182 -1.46 10.21 21.06
N ARG A 183 -1.66 8.89 20.89
CA ARG A 183 -2.70 8.16 21.62
C ARG A 183 -2.49 8.22 23.14
N LYS A 184 -1.23 8.13 23.60
CA LYS A 184 -0.88 8.23 25.03
C LYS A 184 -1.04 9.64 25.56
N THR A 185 -0.61 10.65 24.81
CA THR A 185 -0.65 12.07 25.23
C THR A 185 -2.08 12.58 25.32
N PHE A 186 -2.90 12.29 24.31
CA PHE A 186 -4.30 12.71 24.25
C PHE A 186 -5.29 11.70 24.87
N ARG A 187 -4.80 10.59 25.42
CA ARG A 187 -5.60 9.51 26.03
C ARG A 187 -6.74 9.02 25.14
N ILE A 188 -6.46 8.87 23.83
CA ILE A 188 -7.47 8.51 22.83
C ILE A 188 -7.80 7.02 22.92
N ASN A 189 -9.07 6.70 23.15
CA ASN A 189 -9.58 5.34 23.03
C ASN A 189 -9.99 5.06 21.57
N VAL A 190 -9.16 4.29 20.85
CA VAL A 190 -9.38 3.94 19.45
C VAL A 190 -10.71 3.20 19.22
N GLU A 191 -11.19 2.42 20.18
CA GLU A 191 -12.44 1.67 20.03
C GLU A 191 -13.65 2.61 20.05
N ASN A 192 -13.63 3.61 20.93
CA ASN A 192 -14.63 4.67 20.96
C ASN A 192 -14.58 5.51 19.67
N GLU A 193 -13.38 5.92 19.21
CA GLU A 193 -13.30 6.75 18.01
C GLU A 193 -13.67 6.00 16.74
N LEU A 194 -13.36 4.69 16.67
CA LEU A 194 -13.80 3.84 15.57
C LEU A 194 -15.32 3.73 15.56
N SER A 195 -15.96 3.59 16.73
CA SER A 195 -17.43 3.54 16.83
C SER A 195 -18.09 4.86 16.40
N LEU A 196 -17.52 6.01 16.77
CA LEU A 196 -17.97 7.33 16.33
C LEU A 196 -17.78 7.49 14.82
N PHE A 197 -16.61 7.14 14.29
CA PHE A 197 -16.31 7.23 12.86
C PHE A 197 -17.25 6.38 12.01
N ASN A 198 -17.53 5.14 12.43
CA ASN A 198 -18.47 4.25 11.74
C ASN A 198 -19.89 4.85 11.73
N ARG A 199 -20.35 5.46 12.83
CA ARG A 199 -21.64 6.18 12.86
C ARG A 199 -21.69 7.37 11.90
N TYR A 200 -20.59 8.09 11.72
CA TYR A 200 -20.53 9.23 10.80
C TYR A 200 -20.45 8.80 9.32
N GLN A 201 -19.73 7.73 8.98
CA GLN A 201 -19.64 7.22 7.61
C GLN A 201 -20.84 6.39 7.18
N HIS A 202 -21.44 5.66 8.12
CA HIS A 202 -22.61 4.81 7.92
C HIS A 202 -23.67 5.23 8.94
N PRO A 203 -24.36 6.37 8.73
CA PRO A 203 -25.52 6.68 9.55
C PRO A 203 -26.48 5.50 9.46
N GLU A 204 -26.82 4.90 10.60
CA GLU A 204 -27.70 3.72 10.69
C GLU A 204 -28.99 3.92 9.87
N ASP A 205 -29.45 5.16 9.73
CA ASP A 205 -30.58 5.63 8.93
C ASP A 205 -30.50 5.35 7.41
N ARG A 206 -29.39 4.83 6.87
CA ARG A 206 -29.22 4.62 5.41
C ARG A 206 -28.84 3.20 5.00
N ILE A 207 -28.76 2.26 5.94
CA ILE A 207 -28.64 0.85 5.55
C ILE A 207 -30.06 0.41 5.16
N PRO A 208 -30.34 0.03 3.89
CA PRO A 208 -31.65 -0.47 3.54
C PRO A 208 -31.91 -1.75 4.35
N GLU A 209 -32.80 -1.67 5.34
CA GLU A 209 -33.26 -2.84 6.07
C GLU A 209 -33.93 -3.79 5.07
N LYS A 210 -33.33 -4.96 4.86
CA LYS A 210 -33.93 -6.01 4.06
C LYS A 210 -35.04 -6.67 4.88
N ILE A 211 -36.27 -6.21 4.70
CA ILE A 211 -37.45 -6.86 5.27
C ILE A 211 -37.99 -7.88 4.26
N SER A 212 -38.27 -9.09 4.74
CA SER A 212 -39.03 -10.11 4.00
C SER A 212 -40.45 -10.15 4.55
N ILE A 213 -41.45 -9.83 3.71
CA ILE A 213 -42.86 -9.81 4.09
C ILE A 213 -43.55 -11.02 3.46
N LEU A 214 -44.20 -11.86 4.26
CA LEU A 214 -45.07 -12.93 3.78
C LEU A 214 -46.49 -12.38 3.59
N VAL A 215 -46.94 -12.26 2.34
CA VAL A 215 -48.31 -11.86 2.03
C VAL A 215 -49.21 -13.10 2.07
N THR A 216 -50.09 -13.17 3.06
CA THR A 216 -51.03 -14.30 3.25
C THR A 216 -52.37 -14.10 2.55
N ASN A 217 -52.68 -12.87 2.13
CA ASN A 217 -53.94 -12.54 1.46
C ASN A 217 -53.87 -12.86 -0.04
N LYS A 218 -54.67 -13.84 -0.49
CA LYS A 218 -54.72 -14.30 -1.88
C LYS A 218 -55.24 -13.23 -2.85
N GLU A 219 -56.05 -12.28 -2.39
CA GLU A 219 -56.62 -11.18 -3.22
C GLU A 219 -55.57 -10.15 -3.64
N LEU A 220 -54.40 -10.15 -2.99
CA LEU A 220 -53.29 -9.25 -3.30
C LEU A 220 -52.29 -9.86 -4.30
N SER A 221 -52.52 -11.10 -4.74
CA SER A 221 -51.65 -11.78 -5.70
C SER A 221 -51.67 -11.05 -7.05
N GLY A 222 -50.48 -10.69 -7.55
CA GLY A 222 -50.31 -9.99 -8.82
C GLY A 222 -50.56 -8.47 -8.76
N ARG A 223 -50.87 -7.89 -7.59
CA ARG A 223 -50.96 -6.44 -7.41
C ARG A 223 -49.62 -5.84 -7.02
N THR A 224 -49.34 -4.62 -7.50
CA THR A 224 -48.16 -3.89 -7.05
C THR A 224 -48.43 -3.25 -5.68
N ILE A 225 -47.39 -2.94 -4.91
CA ILE A 225 -47.54 -2.27 -3.60
C ILE A 225 -48.35 -0.97 -3.73
N LYS A 226 -48.19 -0.25 -4.85
CA LYS A 226 -48.91 0.99 -5.14
C LYS A 226 -50.43 0.79 -5.34
N ASP A 227 -50.87 -0.40 -5.70
CA ASP A 227 -52.29 -0.71 -5.93
C ASP A 227 -53.04 -1.09 -4.64
N VAL A 228 -52.31 -1.22 -3.52
CA VAL A 228 -52.80 -1.69 -2.21
C VAL A 228 -52.55 -0.65 -1.11
N THR A 229 -51.85 0.45 -1.43
CA THR A 229 -51.62 1.60 -0.54
C THR A 229 -52.53 2.74 -0.96
#